data_AF-A0ABD1SWM2-F1
#
_entry.id   AF-A0ABD1SWM2-F1
#
_cell.length_a   1.000
_cell.length_b   1.000
_cell.length_c   1.000
_cell.angle_alpha   90.00
_cell.angle_beta   90.00
_cell.angle_gamma   90.00
#
_symmetry.space_group_name_H-M   'P 1'
#
loop_
_entity.id
_entity.type
_entity.pdbx_description
1 polymer ?
#
loop_
_entity_poly.entity_id
_entity_poly.type
_entity_poly.pdbx_seq_one_letter_code
_entity_poly.pdbx_strand_id
1 'polypeptide(L)'
;MVEKEGASYALYALDMLVSTYCRKNRAMDAFKLVSEMVNAKGLRPWHSTYKELTSKLLARKRFGEALDVMNLMKNHGYPPYLNPFIAYLSKVGSADDAVTFSKATSVKSLPSTSIFLRLFEAYFKAGRRSEAQDFLSKCPRYIRNHADILNLFCSIKSGDAAETAAVPA
;
A
#
# COMPACT_ATOMS: atom_id res chain seq x y z
N MET A 1 39.53 -1.36 5.69
CA MET A 1 38.62 -2.55 5.70
C MET A 1 37.63 -2.53 6.87
N VAL A 2 37.91 -1.82 7.98
CA VAL A 2 37.04 -1.78 9.18
C VAL A 2 35.65 -1.15 8.97
N GLU A 3 35.50 -0.13 8.11
CA GLU A 3 34.23 0.57 7.95
C GLU A 3 33.12 -0.26 7.27
N LYS A 4 33.50 -1.21 6.40
CA LYS A 4 32.54 -2.03 5.66
C LYS A 4 31.91 -3.13 6.55
N GLU A 5 32.67 -3.64 7.52
CA GLU A 5 32.20 -4.59 8.53
C GLU A 5 31.34 -3.93 9.60
N GLY A 6 31.70 -2.72 10.04
CA GLY A 6 30.88 -1.95 10.98
C GLY A 6 29.50 -1.59 10.42
N ALA A 7 29.44 -1.18 9.15
CA ALA A 7 28.18 -0.90 8.46
C ALA A 7 27.31 -2.17 8.33
N SER A 8 27.91 -3.32 8.03
CA SER A 8 27.20 -4.59 7.94
C SER A 8 26.55 -4.96 9.29
N TYR A 9 27.30 -4.93 10.39
CA TYR A 9 26.80 -5.26 11.71
C TYR A 9 25.66 -4.32 12.16
N ALA A 10 25.77 -3.03 11.85
CA ALA A 10 24.72 -2.05 12.13
C ALA A 10 23.40 -2.37 11.39
N LEU A 11 23.47 -2.86 10.16
CA LEU A 11 22.28 -3.29 9.39
C LEU A 11 21.66 -4.57 9.96
N TYR A 12 22.47 -5.56 10.35
CA TYR A 12 21.99 -6.76 11.06
C TYR A 12 21.29 -6.40 12.37
N ALA A 13 21.90 -5.53 13.17
CA ALA A 13 21.34 -5.08 14.43
C ALA A 13 20.02 -4.33 14.22
N LEU A 14 19.95 -3.47 13.19
CA LEU A 14 18.73 -2.74 12.85
C LEU A 14 17.59 -3.68 12.42
N ASP A 15 17.86 -4.66 11.57
CA ASP A 15 16.86 -5.66 11.14
C ASP A 15 16.31 -6.44 12.33
N MET A 16 17.20 -6.89 13.23
CA MET A 16 16.81 -7.59 14.46
C MET A 16 15.98 -6.71 15.39
N LEU A 17 16.37 -5.45 15.57
CA LEU A 17 15.60 -4.48 16.37
C LEU A 17 14.21 -4.26 15.75
N VAL A 18 14.13 -3.99 14.44
CA VAL A 18 12.84 -3.82 13.76
C VAL A 18 11.94 -5.04 13.95
N SER A 19 12.46 -6.26 13.73
CA SER A 19 11.66 -7.47 13.93
C SER A 19 11.19 -7.63 15.38
N THR A 20 12.06 -7.36 16.36
CA THR A 20 11.69 -7.46 17.79
C THR A 20 10.65 -6.41 18.20
N TYR A 21 10.78 -5.16 17.77
CA TYR A 21 9.77 -4.11 17.98
C TYR A 21 8.44 -4.48 17.32
N CYS A 22 8.47 -4.96 16.08
CA CYS A 22 7.31 -5.43 15.34
C CYS A 22 6.58 -6.60 16.04
N ARG A 23 7.32 -7.56 16.60
CA ARG A 23 6.77 -8.69 17.39
C ARG A 23 6.15 -8.22 18.71
N LYS A 24 6.72 -7.19 19.34
CA LYS A 24 6.19 -6.58 20.57
C LYS A 24 5.04 -5.59 20.32
N ASN A 25 4.46 -5.55 19.11
CA ASN A 25 3.42 -4.60 18.72
C ASN A 25 3.81 -3.13 18.80
N ARG A 26 5.12 -2.84 18.75
CA ARG A 26 5.70 -1.49 18.81
C ARG A 26 6.15 -1.02 17.43
N ALA A 27 5.28 -1.17 16.43
CA ALA A 27 5.61 -0.85 15.02
C ALA A 27 5.93 0.65 14.81
N MET A 28 5.31 1.55 15.58
CA MET A 28 5.62 2.98 15.53
C MET A 28 7.01 3.31 16.04
N ASP A 29 7.49 2.60 17.07
CA ASP A 29 8.85 2.79 17.59
C ASP A 29 9.87 2.25 16.59
N ALA A 30 9.58 1.10 15.95
CA ALA A 30 10.38 0.58 14.85
C ALA A 30 10.47 1.57 13.68
N PHE A 31 9.35 2.23 13.34
CA PHE A 31 9.33 3.25 12.30
C PHE A 31 10.22 4.45 12.64
N LYS A 32 10.10 5.00 13.86
CA LYS A 32 10.96 6.11 14.31
C LYS A 32 12.44 5.73 14.24
N LEU A 33 12.79 4.54 14.72
CA LEU A 33 14.15 4.03 14.68
C LEU A 33 14.67 3.93 13.24
N VAL A 34 13.89 3.34 12.33
CA VAL A 34 14.29 3.22 10.92
C VAL A 34 14.46 4.59 10.28
N SER A 35 13.52 5.50 10.49
CA SER A 35 13.58 6.86 9.94
C SER A 35 14.79 7.64 10.47
N GLU A 36 15.10 7.54 11.76
CA GLU A 36 16.29 8.15 12.36
C GLU A 36 17.58 7.56 11.78
N MET A 37 17.68 6.23 11.70
CA MET A 37 18.88 5.55 11.20
C MET A 37 19.14 5.84 9.72
N VAL A 38 18.08 5.98 8.92
CA VAL A 38 18.18 6.35 7.50
C VAL A 38 18.58 7.82 7.36
N ASN A 39 17.88 8.73 8.03
CA ASN A 39 18.06 10.18 7.81
C ASN A 39 19.31 10.74 8.50
N ALA A 40 19.62 10.29 9.72
CA ALA A 40 20.74 10.84 10.51
C ALA A 40 22.05 10.10 10.26
N LYS A 41 22.00 8.78 10.03
CA LYS A 41 23.20 7.94 9.87
C LYS A 41 23.43 7.46 8.45
N GLY A 42 22.54 7.80 7.51
CA GLY A 42 22.66 7.40 6.11
C GLY A 42 22.61 5.88 5.91
N LEU A 43 22.06 5.12 6.86
CA LEU A 43 21.98 3.68 6.73
C LEU A 43 20.94 3.31 5.68
N ARG A 44 21.24 2.22 4.95
CA ARG A 44 20.34 1.62 3.98
C ARG A 44 19.85 0.27 4.48
N PRO A 45 18.76 0.24 5.28
CA PRO A 45 18.09 -1.00 5.69
C PRO A 45 17.81 -1.91 4.50
N TRP A 46 17.75 -3.20 4.76
CA TRP A 46 17.41 -4.16 3.72
C TRP A 46 15.96 -4.03 3.29
N HIS A 47 15.72 -4.50 2.07
CA HIS A 47 14.37 -4.53 1.51
C HIS A 47 13.41 -5.37 2.38
N SER A 48 13.89 -6.46 2.99
CA SER A 48 13.12 -7.28 3.93
C SER A 48 12.66 -6.50 5.15
N THR A 49 13.56 -5.73 5.76
CA THR A 49 13.29 -4.90 6.94
C THR A 49 12.16 -3.92 6.69
N TYR A 50 12.19 -3.23 5.54
CA TYR A 50 11.12 -2.31 5.15
C TYR A 50 9.79 -3.03 4.90
N LYS A 51 9.80 -4.20 4.26
CA LYS A 51 8.58 -4.99 4.01
C LYS A 51 7.92 -5.46 5.30
N GLU A 52 8.71 -5.94 6.27
CA GLU A 52 8.20 -6.36 7.58
C GLU A 52 7.55 -5.18 8.29
N LEU A 53 8.26 -4.06 8.39
CA LEU A 53 7.76 -2.84 9.02
C LEU A 53 6.47 -2.34 8.35
N THR A 54 6.45 -2.26 7.02
CA THR A 54 5.27 -1.85 6.23
C THR A 54 4.06 -2.73 6.55
N SER A 55 4.24 -4.05 6.53
CA SER A 55 3.14 -5.00 6.80
C SER A 55 2.59 -4.82 8.22
N LYS A 56 3.46 -4.59 9.20
CA LYS A 56 3.08 -4.40 10.60
C LYS A 56 2.40 -3.06 10.85
N LEU A 57 2.84 -1.99 10.19
CA LEU A 57 2.19 -0.68 10.23
C LEU A 57 0.78 -0.75 9.64
N LEU A 58 0.60 -1.38 8.47
CA LEU A 58 -0.71 -1.56 7.85
C LEU A 58 -1.65 -2.41 8.71
N ALA A 59 -1.15 -3.49 9.31
CA ALA A 59 -1.93 -4.30 10.26
C ALA A 59 -2.41 -3.50 11.49
N ARG A 60 -1.73 -2.39 11.81
CA ARG A 60 -2.07 -1.47 12.90
C ARG A 60 -2.79 -0.21 12.42
N LYS A 61 -3.27 -0.20 11.17
CA LYS A 61 -3.96 0.95 10.54
C LYS A 61 -3.10 2.22 10.51
N ARG A 62 -1.79 2.08 10.52
CA ARG A 62 -0.80 3.16 10.40
C ARG A 62 -0.42 3.35 8.94
N PHE A 63 -1.40 3.81 8.16
CA PHE A 63 -1.30 3.90 6.71
C PHE A 63 -0.32 4.99 6.25
N GLY A 64 -0.35 6.16 6.88
CA GLY A 64 0.56 7.27 6.55
C GLY A 64 2.02 6.89 6.76
N GLU A 65 2.34 6.32 7.91
CA GLU A 65 3.69 5.87 8.24
C GLU A 65 4.14 4.71 7.32
N ALA A 66 3.21 3.84 6.91
CA ALA A 66 3.52 2.81 5.92
C ALA A 66 3.88 3.43 4.55
N LEU A 67 3.17 4.47 4.11
CA LEU A 67 3.53 5.21 2.89
C LEU A 67 4.91 5.86 3.00
N ASP A 68 5.26 6.42 4.15
CA ASP A 68 6.58 7.00 4.39
C ASP A 68 7.68 5.94 4.25
N VAL A 69 7.47 4.74 4.82
CA VAL A 69 8.39 3.61 4.64
C VAL A 69 8.53 3.23 3.17
N MET A 70 7.43 3.19 2.41
CA MET A 70 7.48 2.92 0.98
C MET A 70 8.26 4.00 0.21
N ASN A 71 8.18 5.26 0.62
CA ASN A 71 8.96 6.35 0.03
C ASN A 71 10.46 6.19 0.35
N LEU A 72 10.81 5.82 1.59
CA LEU A 72 12.20 5.50 1.96
C LEU A 72 12.75 4.34 1.11
N MET A 73 11.95 3.29 0.88
CA MET A 73 12.31 2.18 0.00
C MET A 73 12.65 2.66 -1.41
N LYS A 74 11.83 3.55 -1.98
CA LYS A 74 12.02 4.10 -3.33
C LYS A 74 13.26 4.97 -3.42
N ASN A 75 13.51 5.81 -2.42
CA ASN A 75 14.72 6.64 -2.35
C ASN A 75 15.98 5.78 -2.33
N HIS A 76 15.90 4.60 -1.71
CA HIS A 76 16.94 3.58 -1.74
C HIS A 76 16.91 2.67 -2.97
N GLY A 77 16.12 2.99 -3.99
CA GLY A 77 16.05 2.26 -5.26
C GLY A 77 15.40 0.87 -5.16
N TYR A 78 14.70 0.55 -4.07
CA TYR A 78 13.96 -0.70 -3.96
C TYR A 78 12.62 -0.62 -4.69
N PRO A 79 12.14 -1.74 -5.26
CA PRO A 79 10.82 -1.78 -5.87
C PRO A 79 9.74 -1.60 -4.78
N PRO A 80 8.66 -0.86 -5.08
CA PRO A 80 7.63 -0.57 -4.08
C PRO A 80 6.86 -1.83 -3.69
N TYR A 81 6.49 -1.93 -2.42
CA TYR A 81 5.80 -3.10 -1.87
C TYR A 81 4.27 -2.92 -1.88
N LEU A 82 3.67 -3.03 -3.07
CA LEU A 82 2.29 -2.60 -3.35
C LEU A 82 1.19 -3.51 -2.77
N ASN A 83 1.39 -4.82 -2.78
CA ASN A 83 0.32 -5.80 -2.47
C ASN A 83 -0.32 -5.59 -1.08
N PRO A 84 0.44 -5.36 0.01
CA PRO A 84 -0.16 -5.12 1.32
C PRO A 84 -1.02 -3.86 1.38
N PHE A 85 -0.65 -2.80 0.66
CA PHE A 85 -1.46 -1.57 0.60
C PHE A 85 -2.77 -1.82 -0.13
N ILE A 86 -2.75 -2.53 -1.26
CA ILE A 86 -3.97 -2.89 -1.99
C ILE A 86 -4.92 -3.71 -1.10
N ALA A 87 -4.38 -4.70 -0.37
CA ALA A 87 -5.16 -5.51 0.56
C ALA A 87 -5.69 -4.72 1.77
N TYR A 88 -4.95 -3.72 2.25
CA TYR A 88 -5.38 -2.83 3.31
C TYR A 88 -6.49 -1.89 2.84
N LEU A 89 -6.29 -1.25 1.68
CA LEU A 89 -7.22 -0.29 1.09
C LEU A 89 -8.56 -0.94 0.77
N SER A 90 -8.54 -2.17 0.23
CA SER A 90 -9.78 -2.88 -0.07
C SER A 90 -10.60 -3.25 1.16
N LYS A 91 -9.97 -3.46 2.32
CA LYS A 91 -10.67 -3.87 3.55
C LYS A 91 -11.05 -2.73 4.48
N VAL A 92 -10.18 -1.72 4.60
CA VAL A 92 -10.29 -0.68 5.63
C VAL A 92 -10.12 0.72 5.06
N GLY A 93 -9.35 0.89 3.98
CA GLY A 93 -8.99 2.22 3.47
C GLY A 93 -10.15 2.99 2.86
N SER A 94 -10.09 4.30 3.00
CA SER A 94 -11.01 5.25 2.33
C SER A 94 -10.61 5.45 0.86
N ALA A 95 -11.49 6.09 0.08
CA ALA A 95 -11.16 6.51 -1.28
C ALA A 95 -10.01 7.54 -1.28
N ASP A 96 -9.92 8.39 -0.25
CA ASP A 96 -8.83 9.37 -0.13
C ASP A 96 -7.48 8.68 0.14
N ASP A 97 -7.47 7.60 0.94
CA ASP A 97 -6.30 6.74 1.12
C ASP A 97 -5.89 6.08 -0.21
N ALA A 98 -6.85 5.67 -1.05
CA ALA A 98 -6.56 5.13 -2.38
C ALA A 98 -6.00 6.20 -3.33
N VAL A 99 -6.48 7.44 -3.25
CA VAL A 99 -5.93 8.58 -4.01
C VAL A 99 -4.49 8.89 -3.56
N THR A 100 -4.23 8.93 -2.26
CA THR A 100 -2.88 9.19 -1.75
C THR A 100 -1.92 8.05 -2.10
N PHE A 101 -2.33 6.80 -1.98
CA PHE A 101 -1.54 5.64 -2.42
C PHE A 101 -1.27 5.64 -3.93
N SER A 102 -2.27 5.93 -4.76
CA SER A 102 -2.09 5.97 -6.22
C SER A 102 -1.14 7.08 -6.68
N LYS A 103 -1.18 8.25 -6.00
CA LYS A 103 -0.18 9.32 -6.19
C LYS A 103 1.20 8.87 -5.72
N ALA A 104 1.29 8.34 -4.51
CA ALA A 104 2.55 7.88 -3.92
C ALA A 104 3.20 6.78 -4.74
N THR A 105 2.45 5.97 -5.48
CA THR A 105 2.95 4.88 -6.32
C THR A 105 3.41 5.31 -7.72
N SER A 106 3.11 6.53 -8.16
CA SER A 106 3.61 7.05 -9.43
C SER A 106 5.08 7.44 -9.30
N VAL A 107 5.99 6.67 -9.90
CA VAL A 107 7.44 6.89 -9.72
C VAL A 107 8.03 7.75 -10.84
N LYS A 108 7.54 7.71 -12.10
CA LYS A 108 8.15 8.44 -13.25
C LYS A 108 7.19 8.73 -14.42
N SER A 109 6.05 9.36 -14.15
CA SER A 109 4.91 9.54 -15.07
C SER A 109 3.98 8.33 -15.13
N LEU A 110 2.71 8.61 -14.84
CA LEU A 110 1.56 7.71 -14.86
C LEU A 110 1.65 6.53 -13.88
N PRO A 111 0.86 6.53 -12.79
CA PRO A 111 0.60 5.29 -12.08
C PRO A 111 0.02 4.31 -13.11
N SER A 112 0.68 3.16 -13.28
CA SER A 112 0.29 2.15 -14.25
C SER A 112 -1.20 1.85 -14.07
N THR A 113 -1.97 1.84 -15.16
CA THR A 113 -3.39 1.46 -15.16
C THR A 113 -3.61 0.15 -14.41
N SER A 114 -2.62 -0.75 -14.44
CA SER A 114 -2.61 -2.01 -13.69
C SER A 114 -2.83 -1.83 -12.18
N ILE A 115 -2.29 -0.78 -11.54
CA ILE A 115 -2.48 -0.52 -10.11
C ILE A 115 -3.93 -0.12 -9.81
N PHE A 116 -4.51 0.74 -10.65
CA PHE A 116 -5.92 1.13 -10.52
C PHE A 116 -6.85 -0.05 -10.73
N LEU A 117 -6.62 -0.84 -11.78
CA LEU A 117 -7.41 -2.04 -12.04
C LEU A 117 -7.38 -3.00 -10.85
N ARG A 118 -6.18 -3.29 -10.33
CA ARG A 118 -6.02 -4.17 -9.15
C ARG A 118 -6.67 -3.62 -7.89
N LEU A 119 -6.67 -2.30 -7.69
CA LEU A 119 -7.39 -1.66 -6.58
C LEU A 119 -8.89 -1.82 -6.75
N PHE A 120 -9.44 -1.52 -7.92
CA PHE A 120 -10.86 -1.68 -8.18
C PHE A 120 -11.31 -3.13 -8.03
N GLU A 121 -10.57 -4.08 -8.62
CA GLU A 121 -10.84 -5.52 -8.41
C GLU A 121 -10.81 -5.89 -6.92
N ALA A 122 -9.87 -5.35 -6.15
CA ALA A 122 -9.78 -5.62 -4.72
C ALA A 122 -10.96 -5.02 -3.94
N TYR A 123 -11.39 -3.79 -4.26
CA TYR A 123 -12.59 -3.18 -3.67
C TYR A 123 -13.85 -3.98 -3.99
N PHE A 124 -14.01 -4.42 -5.24
CA PHE A 124 -15.14 -5.24 -5.66
C PHE A 124 -15.17 -6.59 -4.98
N LYS A 125 -14.02 -7.28 -4.86
CA LYS A 125 -13.89 -8.53 -4.09
C LYS A 125 -14.22 -8.34 -2.61
N ALA A 126 -14.03 -7.14 -2.06
CA ALA A 126 -14.39 -6.80 -0.69
C ALA A 126 -15.84 -6.28 -0.54
N GLY A 127 -16.62 -6.21 -1.62
CA GLY A 127 -18.00 -5.69 -1.60
C GLY A 127 -18.12 -4.18 -1.45
N ARG A 128 -17.01 -3.44 -1.42
CA ARG A 128 -16.94 -1.99 -1.14
C ARG A 128 -17.09 -1.17 -2.42
N ARG A 129 -18.25 -1.30 -3.06
CA ARG A 129 -18.55 -0.66 -4.36
C ARG A 129 -18.67 0.85 -4.25
N SER A 130 -19.23 1.36 -3.15
CA SER A 130 -19.39 2.80 -2.93
C SER A 130 -18.03 3.50 -2.92
N GLU A 131 -17.06 2.94 -2.20
CA GLU A 131 -15.70 3.48 -2.12
C GLU A 131 -14.95 3.33 -3.45
N ALA A 132 -15.20 2.25 -4.20
CA ALA A 132 -14.69 2.12 -5.56
C ALA A 132 -15.21 3.23 -6.48
N GLN A 133 -16.51 3.56 -6.42
CA GLN A 133 -17.10 4.64 -7.21
C GLN A 133 -16.56 6.02 -6.80
N ASP A 134 -16.46 6.29 -5.50
CA ASP A 134 -15.88 7.55 -5.00
C ASP A 134 -14.41 7.68 -5.45
N PHE A 135 -13.63 6.61 -5.34
CA PHE A 135 -12.26 6.58 -5.84
C PHE A 135 -12.17 6.83 -7.35
N LEU A 136 -13.05 6.21 -8.15
CA LEU A 136 -13.11 6.41 -9.61
C LEU A 136 -13.44 7.88 -9.98
N SER A 137 -14.32 8.53 -9.20
CA SER A 137 -14.67 9.94 -9.42
C SER A 137 -13.44 10.86 -9.22
N LYS A 138 -12.59 10.53 -8.25
CA LYS A 138 -11.35 11.26 -7.90
C LYS A 138 -10.18 10.90 -8.83
N CYS A 139 -10.28 9.84 -9.62
CA CYS A 139 -9.25 9.45 -10.59
C CYS A 139 -9.17 10.42 -11.80
N PRO A 140 -7.97 10.60 -12.40
CA PRO A 140 -7.79 11.30 -13.67
C PRO A 140 -8.66 10.76 -14.83
N ARG A 141 -8.93 11.61 -15.83
CA ARG A 141 -9.79 11.28 -16.99
C ARG A 141 -9.36 10.01 -17.74
N TYR A 142 -8.05 9.79 -17.91
CA TYR A 142 -7.52 8.63 -18.64
C TYR A 142 -7.79 7.28 -17.93
N ILE A 143 -7.99 7.29 -16.61
CA ILE A 143 -8.35 6.09 -15.83
C ILE A 143 -9.86 5.92 -15.83
N ARG A 144 -10.60 7.03 -15.66
CA ARG A 144 -12.06 7.02 -15.60
C ARG A 144 -12.70 6.48 -16.89
N ASN A 145 -12.10 6.78 -18.02
CA ASN A 145 -12.58 6.35 -19.34
C ASN A 145 -11.91 5.07 -19.84
N HIS A 146 -11.09 4.39 -19.01
CA HIS A 146 -10.41 3.18 -19.45
C HIS A 146 -11.40 2.04 -19.61
N ALA A 147 -11.41 1.39 -20.78
CA ALA A 147 -12.39 0.36 -21.12
C ALA A 147 -12.47 -0.76 -20.08
N ASP A 148 -11.32 -1.29 -19.63
CA ASP A 148 -11.30 -2.37 -18.61
C ASP A 148 -11.90 -1.94 -17.28
N ILE A 149 -11.70 -0.68 -16.89
CA ILE A 149 -12.22 -0.15 -15.62
C ILE A 149 -13.73 0.05 -15.76
N LEU A 150 -14.20 0.64 -16.85
CA LEU A 150 -15.63 0.78 -17.12
C LEU A 150 -16.32 -0.58 -17.21
N ASN A 151 -15.73 -1.55 -17.90
CA ASN A 151 -16.22 -2.92 -17.99
C ASN A 151 -16.30 -3.57 -16.60
N LEU A 152 -15.28 -3.38 -15.75
CA LEU A 152 -15.29 -3.89 -14.38
C LEU A 152 -16.45 -3.32 -13.54
N PHE A 153 -16.78 -2.04 -13.69
CA PHE A 153 -17.94 -1.43 -13.01
C PHE A 153 -19.28 -1.87 -13.63
N CYS A 154 -19.33 -2.15 -14.95
CA CYS A 154 -20.54 -2.57 -15.66
C CYS A 154 -20.90 -4.04 -15.43
N SER A 155 -19.94 -4.96 -15.45
CA SER A 155 -20.15 -6.41 -15.25
C SER A 155 -20.74 -6.76 -13.87
N ILE A 156 -20.66 -5.80 -12.95
CA ILE A 156 -21.11 -5.96 -11.57
C ILE A 156 -22.55 -5.43 -11.39
N LYS A 157 -23.04 -4.55 -12.27
CA LYS A 157 -24.46 -4.11 -12.28
C LYS A 157 -25.42 -5.23 -12.67
N SER A 158 -24.99 -6.22 -13.44
CA SER A 158 -25.83 -7.36 -13.85
C SER A 158 -26.01 -8.43 -12.76
N GLY A 159 -25.21 -8.38 -11.68
CA GLY A 159 -25.31 -9.35 -10.57
C GLY A 159 -26.36 -9.00 -9.51
N ASP A 160 -26.52 -7.72 -9.17
CA ASP A 160 -27.45 -7.30 -8.11
C ASP A 160 -28.90 -7.14 -8.60
N ALA A 161 -29.12 -7.01 -9.91
CA ALA A 161 -30.47 -6.92 -10.48
C ALA A 161 -31.20 -8.28 -10.49
N ALA A 162 -30.49 -9.39 -10.30
CA ALA A 162 -31.07 -10.74 -10.33
C ALA A 162 -31.65 -11.20 -8.98
N GLU A 163 -31.28 -10.59 -7.85
CA GLU A 163 -31.76 -11.00 -6.52
C GLU A 163 -33.01 -10.25 -6.03
N THR A 164 -33.46 -9.20 -6.72
CA THR A 164 -34.71 -8.48 -6.38
C THR A 164 -35.95 -8.97 -7.14
N ALA A 165 -35.85 -10.03 -7.94
CA ALA A 165 -36.95 -10.55 -8.75
C ALA A 165 -37.57 -11.87 -8.25
N ALA A 166 -37.39 -12.22 -6.97
CA ALA A 166 -38.02 -13.39 -6.36
C ALA A 166 -38.84 -13.02 -5.12
N VAL A 167 -39.98 -12.36 -5.34
CA VAL A 167 -41.12 -12.47 -4.44
C VAL A 167 -42.33 -12.88 -5.28
N PRO A 168 -42.80 -14.13 -5.19
CA PRO A 168 -44.20 -14.43 -5.45
C PRO A 168 -44.95 -14.63 -4.12
N ALA A 169 -46.24 -14.29 -4.22
CA ALA A 169 -47.26 -14.21 -3.19
C ALA A 169 -47.52 -15.52 -2.41
#